data_AF-A0A8H4UQZ3-F1
#
_entry.id   AF-A0A8H4UQZ3-F1
#
_cell.length_a   1.000
_cell.length_b   1.000
_cell.length_c   1.000
_cell.angle_alpha   90.00
_cell.angle_beta   90.00
_cell.angle_gamma   90.00
#
_symmetry.space_group_name_H-M   'P 1'
#
loop_
_entity.id
_entity.type
_entity.pdbx_description
1 polymer ?
#
loop_
_entity_poly.entity_id
_entity_poly.type
_entity_poly.pdbx_seq_one_letter_code
_entity_poly.pdbx_strand_id
1 'polypeptide(L)'
;MTSIGLLLGLSVSYLGTMDTLITRLLSVHVTRMLPQGAAELNLSPLTQTAGVMGIGLLYCDSQHRRMSEVLLSEIENVEQEEVGISQETLRDEGYRLAAGFALGFINLGKGKDLRGLRDMQVVERLLALAIGTKNVELVHILDRATAGATVALAIIFMKTNDEMLARKIDIPDTTVQYDYVRPDIFLLRTLARHLIMWDSIE
;
A
#
# COMPACT_ATOMS: atom_id res chain seq x y z
N MET A 1 -8.41 17.83 10.56
CA MET A 1 -9.24 18.17 9.38
C MET A 1 -8.52 19.15 8.46
N THR A 2 -8.15 20.36 8.90
CA THR A 2 -7.42 21.33 8.07
C THR A 2 -6.08 20.81 7.54
N SER A 3 -5.26 20.18 8.39
CA SER A 3 -3.98 19.59 7.97
C SER A 3 -4.16 18.51 6.91
N ILE A 4 -5.14 17.62 7.06
CA ILE A 4 -5.45 16.56 6.07
C ILE A 4 -5.77 17.17 4.71
N GLY A 5 -6.67 18.16 4.67
CA GLY A 5 -7.04 18.86 3.44
C GLY A 5 -5.87 19.59 2.79
N LEU A 6 -5.00 20.20 3.60
CA LEU A 6 -3.80 20.88 3.11
C LEU A 6 -2.77 19.89 2.54
N LEU A 7 -2.48 18.79 3.23
CA LEU A 7 -1.54 17.77 2.75
C LEU A 7 -2.00 17.17 1.43
N LEU A 8 -3.27 16.77 1.33
CA LEU A 8 -3.83 16.20 0.10
C LEU A 8 -3.92 17.26 -1.01
N GLY A 9 -4.40 18.47 -0.69
CA GLY A 9 -4.52 19.56 -1.66
C GLY A 9 -3.20 19.98 -2.27
N LEU A 10 -2.14 20.09 -1.45
CA LEU A 10 -0.79 20.35 -1.94
C LEU A 10 -0.26 19.17 -2.78
N SER A 11 -0.44 17.94 -2.31
CA SER A 11 0.03 16.76 -3.05
C SER A 11 -0.61 16.62 -4.42
N VAL A 12 -1.91 16.90 -4.53
CA VAL A 12 -2.63 16.92 -5.82
C VAL A 12 -2.20 18.10 -6.69
N SER A 13 -1.95 19.28 -6.11
CA SER A 13 -1.47 20.44 -6.87
C SER A 13 -0.11 20.21 -7.52
N TYR A 14 0.71 19.34 -6.92
CA TYR A 14 2.05 18.97 -7.37
C TYR A 14 2.12 17.53 -7.88
N LEU A 15 1.00 16.95 -8.33
CA LEU A 15 0.90 15.56 -8.76
C LEU A 15 2.00 15.18 -9.77
N GLY A 16 2.78 14.14 -9.47
CA GLY A 16 3.85 13.62 -10.33
C GLY A 16 5.07 14.53 -10.52
N THR A 17 5.14 15.70 -9.88
CA THR A 17 6.26 16.65 -10.04
C THR A 17 7.50 16.27 -9.23
N MET A 18 7.35 15.44 -8.20
CA MET A 18 8.44 15.06 -7.28
C MET A 18 9.07 16.28 -6.58
N ASP A 19 8.30 17.34 -6.35
CA ASP A 19 8.79 18.55 -5.70
C ASP A 19 9.44 18.26 -4.35
N THR A 20 10.68 18.73 -4.18
CA THR A 20 11.49 18.41 -3.00
C THR A 20 11.04 19.15 -1.74
N LEU A 21 10.41 20.33 -1.87
CA LEU A 21 9.85 21.07 -0.74
C LEU A 21 8.60 20.37 -0.23
N ILE A 22 7.70 19.97 -1.13
CA ILE A 22 6.50 19.20 -0.76
C ILE A 22 6.90 17.84 -0.21
N THR A 23 7.91 17.18 -0.78
CA THR A 23 8.46 15.93 -0.23
C THR A 23 8.92 16.09 1.21
N ARG A 24 9.69 17.14 1.52
CA ARG A 24 10.16 17.41 2.88
C ARG A 24 9.00 17.66 3.83
N LEU A 25 8.01 18.44 3.41
CA LEU A 25 6.80 18.71 4.19
C LEU A 25 6.04 17.41 4.50
N LEU A 26 5.85 16.55 3.50
CA LEU A 26 5.14 15.27 3.67
C LEU A 26 5.93 14.23 4.48
N SER A 27 7.27 14.23 4.37
CA SER A 27 8.14 13.23 5.02
C SER A 27 8.01 13.19 6.53
N VAL A 28 7.64 14.32 7.15
CA VAL A 28 7.41 14.44 8.59
C VAL A 28 6.21 13.58 9.03
N HIS A 29 5.30 13.28 8.11
CA HIS A 29 4.09 12.48 8.35
C HIS A 29 4.28 10.99 8.06
N VAL A 30 5.47 10.57 7.62
CA VAL A 30 5.79 9.16 7.30
C VAL A 30 6.95 8.73 8.19
N THR A 31 6.68 7.86 9.17
CA THR A 31 7.64 7.49 10.22
C THR A 31 8.94 6.91 9.67
N ARG A 32 8.88 6.05 8.63
CA ARG A 32 10.09 5.49 7.99
C ARG A 32 10.91 6.49 7.16
N MET A 33 10.44 7.72 6.99
CA MET A 33 11.20 8.79 6.33
C MET A 33 11.93 9.70 7.33
N LEU A 34 11.64 9.58 8.63
CA LEU A 34 12.28 10.38 9.66
C LEU A 34 13.74 9.95 9.87
N PRO A 35 14.66 10.90 10.17
CA PRO A 35 16.03 10.57 10.55
C PRO A 35 16.07 9.68 11.80
N GLN A 36 17.09 8.82 11.90
CA GLN A 36 17.35 8.03 13.10
C GLN A 36 17.53 8.97 14.30
N GLY A 37 16.78 8.72 15.39
CA GLY A 37 16.81 9.55 16.60
C GLY A 37 15.92 10.80 16.56
N ALA A 38 15.10 10.99 15.51
CA ALA A 38 14.06 12.00 15.52
C ALA A 38 13.00 11.66 16.59
N ALA A 39 12.54 12.66 17.32
CA ALA A 39 11.45 12.49 18.27
C ALA A 39 10.19 12.01 17.53
N GLU A 40 9.51 10.99 18.08
CA GLU A 40 8.20 10.60 17.59
C GLU A 40 7.25 11.81 17.72
N LEU A 41 6.74 12.24 16.56
CA LEU A 41 5.80 13.34 16.52
C LEU A 41 4.43 12.79 16.87
N ASN A 42 3.79 13.39 17.89
CA ASN A 42 2.41 13.09 18.29
C ASN A 42 1.42 13.59 17.23
N LEU A 43 1.43 12.96 16.05
CA LEU A 43 0.56 13.26 14.92
C LEU A 43 -0.67 12.36 14.96
N SER A 44 -1.81 12.91 14.55
CA SER A 44 -3.02 12.10 14.37
C SER A 44 -2.82 11.05 13.27
N PRO A 45 -3.29 9.79 13.46
CA PRO A 45 -3.18 8.72 12.46
C PRO A 45 -3.78 9.09 11.10
N LEU A 46 -4.87 9.87 11.08
CA LEU A 46 -5.50 10.33 9.84
C LEU A 46 -4.62 11.35 9.08
N THR A 47 -3.88 12.20 9.80
CA THR A 47 -2.92 13.13 9.20
C THR A 47 -1.73 12.38 8.61
N GLN A 48 -1.23 11.35 9.31
CA GLN A 48 -0.16 10.49 8.80
C GLN A 48 -0.61 9.72 7.55
N THR A 49 -1.83 9.17 7.54
CA THR A 49 -2.45 8.50 6.39
C THR A 49 -2.54 9.44 5.18
N ALA A 50 -2.94 10.70 5.40
CA ALA A 50 -2.96 11.72 4.35
C ALA A 50 -1.56 12.06 3.84
N GLY A 51 -0.56 12.10 4.71
CA GLY A 51 0.84 12.28 4.34
C GLY A 51 1.38 11.17 3.44
N VAL A 52 1.11 9.91 3.80
CA VAL A 52 1.47 8.72 2.99
C VAL A 52 0.81 8.77 1.62
N MET A 53 -0.50 9.01 1.57
CA MET A 53 -1.22 9.17 0.30
C MET A 53 -0.61 10.31 -0.52
N GLY A 54 -0.25 11.41 0.13
CA GLY A 54 0.40 12.56 -0.49
C GLY A 54 1.73 12.23 -1.16
N ILE A 55 2.57 11.39 -0.53
CA ILE A 55 3.81 10.89 -1.15
C ILE A 55 3.49 10.11 -2.43
N GLY A 56 2.48 9.24 -2.40
CA GLY A 56 2.04 8.49 -3.58
C GLY A 56 1.61 9.39 -4.74
N LEU A 57 0.84 10.44 -4.45
CA LEU A 57 0.37 11.41 -5.43
C LEU A 57 1.53 12.26 -5.99
N LEU A 58 2.40 12.78 -5.13
CA LEU A 58 3.53 13.61 -5.53
C LEU A 58 4.51 12.85 -6.44
N TYR A 59 4.68 11.55 -6.20
CA TYR A 59 5.56 10.65 -6.95
C TYR A 59 4.82 9.79 -7.98
N CYS A 60 3.57 10.11 -8.31
CA CYS A 60 2.75 9.36 -9.25
C CYS A 60 3.48 9.15 -10.58
N ASP A 61 3.43 7.93 -11.10
CA ASP A 61 4.06 7.46 -12.34
C ASP A 61 5.60 7.60 -12.43
N SER A 62 6.29 7.89 -11.33
CA SER A 62 7.75 8.13 -11.34
C SER A 62 8.64 6.89 -11.25
N GLN A 63 8.09 5.75 -10.79
CA GLN A 63 8.86 4.55 -10.42
C GLN A 63 10.02 4.83 -9.43
N HIS A 64 9.88 5.83 -8.56
CA HIS A 64 10.96 6.22 -7.67
C HIS A 64 11.28 5.12 -6.64
N ARG A 65 12.48 4.51 -6.76
CA ARG A 65 12.91 3.34 -5.98
C ARG A 65 12.74 3.53 -4.47
N ARG A 66 13.36 4.57 -3.89
CA ARG A 66 13.35 4.80 -2.44
C ARG A 66 11.94 4.99 -1.87
N MET A 67 11.06 5.71 -2.57
CA MET A 67 9.70 5.97 -2.08
C MET A 67 8.85 4.70 -2.17
N SER A 68 9.03 3.90 -3.23
CA SER A 68 8.42 2.59 -3.33
C SER A 68 8.89 1.65 -2.21
N GLU A 69 10.17 1.67 -1.85
CA GLU A 69 10.73 0.87 -0.75
C GLU A 69 10.18 1.27 0.62
N VAL A 70 10.12 2.58 0.87
CA VAL A 70 9.50 3.12 2.08
C VAL A 70 8.05 2.66 2.18
N LEU A 71 7.24 2.87 1.13
CA LEU A 71 5.82 2.54 1.14
C LEU A 71 5.56 1.03 1.23
N LEU A 72 6.37 0.19 0.59
CA LEU A 72 6.28 -1.25 0.75
C LEU A 72 6.56 -1.67 2.21
N SER A 73 7.57 -1.06 2.82
CA SER A 73 7.91 -1.29 4.23
C SER A 73 6.81 -0.78 5.18
N GLU A 74 6.07 0.26 4.79
CA GLU A 74 4.89 0.75 5.52
C GLU A 74 3.73 -0.25 5.49
N ILE A 75 3.51 -0.93 4.36
CA ILE A 75 2.49 -1.98 4.23
C ILE A 75 2.88 -3.23 5.04
N GLU A 76 4.15 -3.62 4.99
CA GLU A 76 4.69 -4.82 5.65
C GLU A 76 4.90 -4.67 7.15
N ASN A 77 4.77 -3.47 7.70
CA ASN A 77 5.21 -3.23 9.06
C ASN A 77 4.45 -4.07 10.09
N VAL A 78 5.10 -5.11 10.60
CA VAL A 78 4.69 -5.89 11.77
C VAL A 78 5.59 -5.42 12.91
N GLU A 79 5.38 -4.20 13.41
CA GLU A 79 6.03 -3.80 14.67
C GLU A 79 5.62 -4.84 15.72
N GLN A 80 6.61 -5.46 16.35
CA GLN A 80 6.42 -6.35 17.49
C GLN A 80 5.70 -5.51 18.55
N GLU A 81 4.45 -5.84 18.85
CA GLU A 81 3.74 -5.27 19.98
C GLU A 81 4.59 -5.52 21.22
N GLU A 82 5.35 -4.52 21.67
CA GLU A 82 5.94 -4.56 23.00
C GLU A 82 4.79 -4.68 23.99
N VAL A 83 4.78 -5.81 24.68
CA VAL A 83 3.76 -6.21 25.65
C VAL A 83 3.68 -5.13 26.73
N GLY A 84 2.66 -4.28 26.61
CA GLY A 84 2.30 -3.32 27.65
C GLY A 84 2.63 -1.88 27.29
N ILE A 85 1.78 -1.26 26.48
CA ILE A 85 1.00 -0.06 26.77
C ILE A 85 -0.09 -0.02 25.71
N SER A 86 -1.31 0.35 26.09
CA SER A 86 -2.41 0.69 25.19
C SER A 86 -2.06 1.91 24.32
N GLN A 87 -1.12 1.77 23.38
CA GLN A 87 -0.92 2.71 22.29
C GLN A 87 -1.86 2.31 21.16
N GLU A 88 -3.07 2.87 21.21
CA GLU A 88 -4.00 2.85 20.09
C GLU A 88 -3.28 3.22 18.78
N THR A 89 -3.08 2.20 17.94
CA THR A 89 -3.38 2.28 16.52
C THR A 89 -2.57 3.30 15.70
N LEU A 90 -1.26 3.41 15.92
CA LEU A 90 -0.38 4.24 15.08
C LEU A 90 -0.45 3.89 13.58
N ARG A 91 -0.84 2.65 13.21
CA ARG A 91 -1.03 2.22 11.81
C ARG A 91 -2.25 1.30 11.67
N ASP A 92 -3.42 1.92 11.47
CA ASP A 92 -4.67 1.22 11.18
C ASP A 92 -4.69 0.61 9.77
N GLU A 93 -5.64 -0.28 9.49
CA GLU A 93 -5.92 -0.84 8.15
C GLU A 93 -6.01 0.27 7.09
N GLY A 94 -6.60 1.42 7.44
CA GLY A 94 -6.68 2.60 6.56
C GLY A 94 -5.32 3.19 6.19
N TYR A 95 -4.34 3.19 7.11
CA TYR A 95 -2.98 3.67 6.84
C TYR A 95 -2.26 2.76 5.84
N ARG A 96 -2.34 1.44 6.06
CA ARG A 96 -1.73 0.44 5.15
C ARG A 96 -2.42 0.42 3.80
N LEU A 97 -3.74 0.62 3.77
CA LEU A 97 -4.49 0.79 2.52
C LEU A 97 -4.01 2.03 1.76
N ALA A 98 -3.83 3.17 2.44
CA ALA A 98 -3.27 4.37 1.81
C ALA A 98 -1.83 4.16 1.30
N ALA A 99 -0.98 3.43 2.04
CA ALA A 99 0.35 3.05 1.57
C ALA A 99 0.27 2.15 0.32
N GLY A 100 -0.69 1.25 0.25
CA GLY A 100 -0.98 0.42 -0.93
C GLY A 100 -1.37 1.25 -2.16
N PHE A 101 -2.32 2.19 -2.01
CA PHE A 101 -2.66 3.14 -3.06
C PHE A 101 -1.45 3.97 -3.49
N ALA A 102 -0.70 4.51 -2.53
CA ALA A 102 0.47 5.34 -2.80
C ALA A 102 1.55 4.56 -3.58
N LEU A 103 1.87 3.34 -3.15
CA LEU A 103 2.81 2.46 -3.84
C LEU A 103 2.32 2.14 -5.27
N GLY A 104 1.02 1.89 -5.41
CA GLY A 104 0.34 1.72 -6.68
C GLY A 104 0.52 2.91 -7.60
N PHE A 105 0.23 4.13 -7.13
CA PHE A 105 0.34 5.36 -7.92
C PHE A 105 1.76 5.64 -8.40
N ILE A 106 2.78 5.40 -7.57
CA ILE A 106 4.19 5.57 -7.99
C ILE A 106 4.54 4.64 -9.15
N ASN A 107 3.90 3.47 -9.24
CA ASN A 107 4.19 2.39 -10.17
C ASN A 107 3.02 2.07 -11.12
N LEU A 108 2.18 3.08 -11.37
CA LEU A 108 0.90 2.95 -12.06
C LEU A 108 1.05 2.28 -13.44
N GLY A 109 0.37 1.16 -13.64
CA GLY A 109 0.31 0.45 -14.93
C GLY A 109 1.66 -0.03 -15.48
N LYS A 110 2.72 -0.07 -14.66
CA LYS A 110 4.06 -0.52 -15.11
C LYS A 110 4.17 -2.04 -15.21
N GLY A 111 3.31 -2.79 -14.53
CA GLY A 111 3.24 -4.25 -14.59
C GLY A 111 4.59 -4.92 -14.30
N LYS A 112 5.12 -5.65 -15.29
CA LYS A 112 6.44 -6.31 -15.19
C LYS A 112 7.63 -5.37 -15.46
N ASP A 113 7.40 -4.18 -16.00
CA ASP A 113 8.44 -3.18 -16.25
C ASP A 113 8.77 -2.36 -14.99
N LEU A 114 8.92 -3.05 -13.85
CA LEU A 114 9.30 -2.45 -12.56
C LEU A 114 10.80 -2.19 -12.46
N ARG A 115 11.41 -1.66 -13.53
CA ARG A 115 12.83 -1.27 -13.70
C ARG A 115 13.74 -1.51 -12.49
N GLY A 116 14.16 -0.45 -11.80
CA GLY A 116 15.06 -0.51 -10.64
C GLY A 116 14.44 -1.07 -9.36
N LEU A 117 13.25 -1.69 -9.43
CA LEU A 117 12.53 -2.32 -8.32
C LEU A 117 12.56 -3.86 -8.41
N ARG A 118 13.11 -4.46 -9.47
CA ARG A 118 13.19 -5.91 -9.63
C ARG A 118 13.86 -6.60 -8.44
N ASP A 119 14.99 -6.07 -7.98
CA ASP A 119 15.74 -6.62 -6.85
C ASP A 119 14.99 -6.54 -5.53
N MET A 120 13.95 -5.70 -5.43
CA MET A 120 13.15 -5.57 -4.22
C MET A 120 12.01 -6.58 -4.12
N GLN A 121 11.75 -7.34 -5.20
CA GLN A 121 10.70 -8.36 -5.27
C GLN A 121 9.31 -7.84 -4.84
N VAL A 122 8.98 -6.59 -5.23
CA VAL A 122 7.74 -5.90 -4.81
C VAL A 122 6.50 -6.77 -5.04
N VAL A 123 6.40 -7.40 -6.21
CA VAL A 123 5.23 -8.23 -6.57
C VAL A 123 5.13 -9.46 -5.69
N GLU A 124 6.24 -10.17 -5.45
CA GLU A 124 6.26 -11.39 -4.64
C GLU A 124 5.90 -11.09 -3.18
N ARG A 125 6.44 -9.99 -2.65
CA ARG A 125 6.17 -9.52 -1.29
C ARG A 125 4.70 -9.09 -1.12
N LEU A 126 4.15 -8.33 -2.07
CA LEU A 126 2.73 -7.97 -2.05
C LEU A 126 1.81 -9.18 -2.21
N LEU A 127 2.18 -10.16 -3.04
CA LEU A 127 1.43 -11.41 -3.17
C LEU A 127 1.45 -12.23 -1.87
N ALA A 128 2.59 -12.26 -1.17
CA ALA A 128 2.70 -12.92 0.13
C ALA A 128 1.78 -12.28 1.17
N LEU A 129 1.62 -10.95 1.16
CA LEU A 129 0.67 -10.25 2.04
C LEU A 129 -0.78 -10.44 1.60
N ALA A 130 -1.04 -10.44 0.29
CA ALA A 130 -2.39 -10.50 -0.24
C ALA A 130 -3.01 -11.91 -0.11
N ILE A 131 -2.24 -12.98 -0.35
CA ILE A 131 -2.74 -14.36 -0.48
C ILE A 131 -2.03 -15.34 0.47
N GLY A 132 -0.87 -14.98 1.03
CA GLY A 132 -0.05 -15.91 1.81
C GLY A 132 -0.77 -16.52 3.00
N THR A 133 -0.43 -17.77 3.30
CA THR A 133 -0.95 -18.50 4.47
C THR A 133 -0.47 -17.81 5.74
N LYS A 134 -1.42 -17.37 6.56
CA LYS A 134 -1.14 -16.60 7.77
C LYS A 134 -0.93 -17.55 8.94
N ASN A 135 0.14 -17.36 9.70
CA ASN A 135 0.29 -18.01 11.00
C ASN A 135 -0.87 -17.56 11.89
N VAL A 136 -1.45 -18.50 12.66
CA VAL A 136 -2.65 -18.26 13.49
C VAL A 136 -2.49 -17.05 14.42
N GLU A 137 -1.28 -16.80 14.91
CA GLU A 137 -0.95 -15.67 15.79
C GLU A 137 -0.90 -14.30 15.08
N LEU A 138 -0.67 -14.28 13.76
CA LEU A 138 -0.49 -13.05 12.96
C LEU A 138 -1.67 -12.75 12.03
N VAL A 139 -2.74 -13.56 12.06
CA VAL A 139 -3.91 -13.42 11.15
C VAL A 139 -4.48 -12.01 11.21
N HIS A 140 -4.72 -11.47 12.40
CA HIS A 140 -5.31 -10.15 12.60
C HIS A 140 -4.45 -9.02 12.03
N ILE A 141 -3.13 -9.13 12.11
CA ILE A 141 -2.21 -8.09 11.61
C ILE A 141 -2.07 -8.20 10.10
N LEU A 142 -1.92 -9.41 9.56
CA LEU A 142 -1.79 -9.63 8.12
C LEU A 142 -3.09 -9.34 7.37
N ASP A 143 -4.26 -9.52 8.00
CA ASP A 143 -5.55 -9.06 7.48
C ASP A 143 -5.54 -7.55 7.19
N ARG A 144 -4.98 -6.73 8.09
CA ARG A 144 -4.93 -5.27 7.90
C ARG A 144 -4.05 -4.83 6.73
N ALA A 145 -3.07 -5.64 6.32
CA ALA A 145 -2.22 -5.36 5.15
C ALA A 145 -2.81 -5.89 3.84
N THR A 146 -3.74 -6.83 3.91
CA THR A 146 -4.27 -7.58 2.75
C THR A 146 -4.95 -6.65 1.74
N ALA A 147 -5.77 -5.71 2.22
CA ALA A 147 -6.44 -4.73 1.37
C ALA A 147 -5.44 -3.83 0.63
N GLY A 148 -4.46 -3.25 1.36
CA GLY A 148 -3.43 -2.41 0.79
C GLY A 148 -2.56 -3.13 -0.25
N ALA A 149 -2.17 -4.38 0.03
CA ALA A 149 -1.39 -5.17 -0.91
C ALA A 149 -2.17 -5.53 -2.19
N THR A 150 -3.45 -5.90 -2.03
CA THR A 150 -4.34 -6.24 -3.17
C THR A 150 -4.55 -5.02 -4.07
N VAL A 151 -4.81 -3.86 -3.48
CA VAL A 151 -4.98 -2.60 -4.22
C VAL A 151 -3.68 -2.16 -4.90
N ALA A 152 -2.54 -2.28 -4.22
CA ALA A 152 -1.24 -1.96 -4.83
C ALA A 152 -1.00 -2.82 -6.08
N LEU A 153 -1.20 -4.14 -5.99
CA LEU A 153 -1.07 -5.05 -7.13
C LEU A 153 -2.02 -4.67 -8.27
N ALA A 154 -3.28 -4.37 -7.96
CA ALA A 154 -4.28 -3.95 -8.95
C ALA A 154 -3.83 -2.71 -9.73
N ILE A 155 -3.29 -1.71 -9.04
CA ILE A 155 -2.87 -0.44 -9.64
C ILE A 155 -1.56 -0.58 -10.42
N ILE A 156 -0.59 -1.34 -9.88
CA ILE A 156 0.70 -1.60 -10.56
C ILE A 156 0.47 -2.34 -11.88
N PHE A 157 -0.45 -3.31 -11.90
CA PHE A 157 -0.74 -4.14 -13.07
C PHE A 157 -2.01 -3.71 -13.83
N MET A 158 -2.52 -2.52 -13.55
CA MET A 158 -3.72 -1.99 -14.17
C MET A 158 -3.59 -2.03 -15.70
N LYS A 159 -4.57 -2.65 -16.38
CA LYS A 159 -4.64 -2.76 -17.85
C LYS A 159 -3.43 -3.46 -18.51
N THR A 160 -2.70 -4.27 -17.76
CA THR A 160 -1.54 -5.01 -18.31
C THR A 160 -1.93 -6.35 -18.92
N ASN A 161 -3.15 -6.84 -18.65
CA ASN A 161 -3.63 -8.17 -19.05
C ASN A 161 -2.68 -9.30 -18.62
N ASP A 162 -2.03 -9.16 -17.47
CA ASP A 162 -1.17 -10.20 -16.92
C ASP A 162 -2.00 -11.34 -16.32
N GLU A 163 -2.32 -12.33 -17.14
CA GLU A 163 -3.08 -13.52 -16.73
C GLU A 163 -2.46 -14.25 -15.54
N MET A 164 -1.12 -14.29 -15.46
CA MET A 164 -0.43 -15.03 -14.39
C MET A 164 -0.66 -14.37 -13.04
N LEU A 165 -0.63 -13.03 -12.99
CA LEU A 165 -0.93 -12.31 -11.77
C LEU A 165 -2.43 -12.33 -11.47
N ALA A 166 -3.27 -12.14 -12.50
CA ALA A 166 -4.73 -12.13 -12.37
C ALA A 166 -5.27 -13.44 -11.78
N ARG A 167 -4.71 -14.59 -12.18
CA ARG A 167 -5.05 -15.90 -11.60
C ARG A 167 -4.59 -16.05 -10.15
N LYS A 168 -3.42 -15.51 -9.79
CA LYS A 168 -2.91 -15.59 -8.42
C LYS A 168 -3.74 -14.75 -7.45
N ILE A 169 -4.16 -13.54 -7.87
CA ILE A 169 -4.91 -12.61 -7.03
C ILE A 169 -6.39 -12.93 -6.92
N ASP A 170 -6.89 -13.84 -7.76
CA ASP A 170 -8.30 -14.19 -7.79
C ASP A 170 -8.80 -14.79 -6.46
N ILE A 171 -10.11 -14.88 -6.34
CA ILE A 171 -10.74 -15.55 -5.21
C ILE A 171 -10.39 -17.06 -5.23
N PRO A 172 -10.26 -17.71 -4.06
CA PRO A 172 -9.97 -19.14 -3.99
C PRO A 172 -11.10 -20.00 -4.61
N ASP A 173 -10.76 -21.16 -5.19
CA ASP A 173 -11.77 -22.03 -5.84
C ASP A 173 -12.44 -23.04 -4.88
N THR A 174 -11.99 -23.12 -3.62
CA THR A 174 -12.46 -24.13 -2.66
C THR A 174 -13.22 -23.51 -1.50
N THR A 175 -14.33 -24.14 -1.12
CA THR A 175 -15.22 -23.66 -0.04
C THR A 175 -14.50 -23.55 1.30
N VAL A 176 -13.58 -24.46 1.60
CA VAL A 176 -12.80 -24.44 2.86
C VAL A 176 -11.93 -23.19 2.97
N GLN A 177 -11.40 -22.68 1.85
CA GLN A 177 -10.58 -21.46 1.85
C GLN A 177 -11.42 -20.20 2.06
N TYR A 178 -12.74 -20.26 1.84
CA TYR A 178 -13.61 -19.11 2.05
C TYR A 178 -13.76 -18.73 3.52
N ASP A 179 -13.69 -19.71 4.43
CA ASP A 179 -13.81 -19.46 5.86
C ASP A 179 -12.63 -18.66 6.45
N TYR A 180 -11.52 -18.56 5.71
CA TYR A 180 -10.28 -17.89 6.14
C TYR A 180 -10.06 -16.51 5.53
N VAL A 181 -10.99 -16.01 4.70
CA VAL A 181 -10.85 -14.72 4.02
C VAL A 181 -12.08 -13.85 4.29
N ARG A 182 -11.85 -12.62 4.73
CA ARG A 182 -12.94 -11.66 4.96
C ARG A 182 -13.68 -11.34 3.65
N PRO A 183 -15.02 -11.21 3.65
CA PRO A 183 -15.78 -10.98 2.42
C PRO A 183 -15.42 -9.71 1.63
N ASP A 184 -15.02 -8.64 2.30
CA ASP A 184 -14.57 -7.40 1.68
C ASP A 184 -13.26 -7.57 0.90
N ILE A 185 -12.40 -8.50 1.32
CA ILE A 185 -11.19 -8.86 0.56
C ILE A 185 -11.53 -9.59 -0.74
N PHE A 186 -12.60 -10.40 -0.78
CA PHE A 186 -13.06 -11.00 -2.04
C PHE A 186 -13.49 -9.94 -3.04
N LEU A 187 -14.18 -8.89 -2.58
CA LEU A 187 -14.55 -7.76 -3.43
C LEU A 187 -13.29 -7.10 -4.03
N LEU A 188 -12.29 -6.79 -3.19
CA LEU A 188 -11.06 -6.17 -3.64
C LEU A 188 -10.26 -7.05 -4.60
N ARG A 189 -10.19 -8.36 -4.36
CA ARG A 189 -9.51 -9.32 -5.24
C ARG A 189 -10.21 -9.48 -6.58
N THR A 190 -11.54 -9.57 -6.57
CA THR A 190 -12.35 -9.61 -7.78
C THR A 190 -12.17 -8.34 -8.60
N LEU A 191 -12.24 -7.17 -7.94
CA LEU A 191 -11.97 -5.88 -8.58
C LEU A 191 -10.55 -5.84 -9.16
N ALA A 192 -9.54 -6.25 -8.39
CA ALA A 192 -8.15 -6.27 -8.81
C ALA A 192 -7.95 -7.13 -10.07
N ARG A 193 -8.53 -8.34 -10.11
CA ARG A 193 -8.48 -9.22 -11.28
C ARG A 193 -9.03 -8.53 -12.53
N HIS A 194 -10.20 -7.89 -12.43
CA HIS A 194 -10.82 -7.22 -13.59
C HIS A 194 -10.07 -5.94 -13.97
N LEU A 195 -9.51 -5.19 -13.03
CA LEU A 195 -8.65 -4.04 -13.33
C LEU A 195 -7.37 -4.43 -14.08
N ILE A 196 -6.81 -5.61 -13.78
CA ILE A 196 -5.65 -6.17 -14.48
C ILE A 196 -6.05 -6.66 -15.87
N MET A 197 -7.11 -7.48 -15.94
CA MET A 197 -7.69 -8.04 -17.17
C MET A 197 -8.75 -7.11 -17.76
N TRP A 198 -8.38 -5.84 -17.95
CA TRP A 198 -9.34 -4.80 -18.32
C TRP A 198 -10.05 -5.07 -19.64
N ASP A 199 -9.37 -5.71 -20.59
CA ASP A 199 -9.90 -5.97 -21.93
C ASP A 199 -10.94 -7.12 -21.94
N SER A 200 -11.04 -7.89 -20.86
CA SER A 200 -12.02 -8.98 -20.72
C SER A 200 -13.29 -8.57 -19.96
N ILE A 201 -13.48 -7.28 -19.67
CA ILE A 201 -14.68 -6.78 -18.99
C ILE A 201 -15.80 -6.63 -20.04
N GLU A 202 -16.95 -7.24 -19.76
CA GLU A 202 -18.20 -7.15 -20.54
C GLU A 202 -19.31 -6.44 -19.75
#